data_AF-A0A5S5C7C6-F1
#
_entry.id   AF-A0A5S5C7C6-F1
#
_cell.length_a   1.000
_cell.length_b   1.000
_cell.length_c   1.000
_cell.angle_alpha   90.00
_cell.angle_beta   90.00
_cell.angle_gamma   90.00
#
_symmetry.space_group_name_H-M   'P 1'
#
loop_
_entity.id
_entity.type
_entity.pdbx_description
1 polymer ?
#
loop_
_entity_poly.entity_id
_entity_poly.type
_entity_poly.pdbx_seq_one_letter_code
_entity_poly.pdbx_strand_id
1 'polypeptide(L)'
;MKHNLLFLFITIACFTYSSYAQMNSYGMRIGANYSTLSADNIPEEFDESRIGVAVGFFAEIPLNENLSLQPELQYSAQGNKQENFRINYLQAPIVFKYELNRLLNIQLGPQVGVKIWEWEDRNNYKTFDFAAVAGIGVNITKNIFVDLRYAHGLSNVIEEENFASIKDGNNRNIQLSIGYKI
;
A
#
# COMPACT_ATOMS: atom_id res chain seq x y z
N MET A 1 33.19 6.29 5.53
CA MET A 1 32.83 7.37 4.57
C MET A 1 31.42 7.25 3.98
N LYS A 2 30.81 6.05 3.85
CA LYS A 2 29.43 5.91 3.31
C LYS A 2 28.32 6.44 4.24
N HIS A 3 28.48 6.34 5.56
CA HIS A 3 27.47 6.83 6.53
C HIS A 3 27.37 8.36 6.61
N ASN A 4 28.46 9.09 6.38
CA ASN A 4 28.45 10.56 6.41
C ASN A 4 27.73 11.16 5.20
N LEU A 5 27.72 10.44 4.07
CA LEU A 5 26.99 10.86 2.87
C LEU A 5 25.46 10.73 3.06
N LEU A 6 25.02 9.67 3.75
CA LEU A 6 23.61 9.46 4.10
C LEU A 6 23.11 10.57 5.04
N PHE A 7 23.91 10.94 6.04
CA PHE A 7 23.58 11.99 7.00
C PHE A 7 23.49 13.36 6.32
N LEU A 8 24.39 13.65 5.37
CA LEU A 8 24.35 14.87 4.57
C LEU A 8 23.10 14.93 3.68
N PHE A 9 22.71 13.81 3.07
CA PHE A 9 21.50 13.72 2.24
C PHE A 9 20.21 13.96 3.06
N ILE A 10 20.14 13.39 4.26
CA ILE A 10 19.03 13.61 5.20
C ILE A 10 18.98 15.08 5.63
N THR A 11 20.13 15.70 5.88
CA THR A 11 20.19 17.10 6.31
C THR A 11 19.75 18.06 5.20
N ILE A 12 20.17 17.81 3.95
CA ILE A 12 19.75 18.62 2.79
C ILE A 12 18.25 18.43 2.51
N ALA A 13 17.71 17.22 2.68
CA ALA A 13 16.27 16.98 2.59
C ALA A 13 15.48 17.72 3.67
N CYS A 14 16.03 17.90 4.88
CA CYS A 14 15.40 18.68 5.95
C CYS A 14 15.42 20.20 5.73
N PHE A 15 16.30 20.75 4.90
CA PHE A 15 16.40 22.19 4.66
C PHE A 15 15.49 22.72 3.54
N THR A 16 14.89 21.85 2.71
CA THR A 16 14.02 22.26 1.59
C THR A 16 12.55 22.48 1.97
N TYR A 17 12.19 22.34 3.26
CA TYR A 17 10.80 22.47 3.72
C TYR A 17 10.25 23.91 3.80
N SER A 18 11.04 24.94 3.49
CA SER A 18 10.65 26.34 3.75
C SER A 18 10.00 27.08 2.58
N SER A 19 9.54 26.41 1.51
CA SER A 19 8.97 27.11 0.36
C SER A 19 7.96 26.31 -0.47
N TYR A 20 6.86 25.86 0.15
CA TYR A 20 5.66 25.46 -0.59
C TYR A 20 4.42 26.15 0.00
N ALA A 21 3.89 27.12 -0.75
CA ALA A 21 2.65 27.84 -0.46
C ALA A 21 1.37 27.04 -0.85
N GLN A 22 1.52 25.76 -1.18
CA GLN A 22 0.41 24.83 -1.39
C GLN A 22 0.07 24.23 -0.03
N MET A 23 -1.18 24.38 0.41
CA MET A 23 -1.68 23.87 1.69
C MET A 23 -1.76 22.33 1.64
N ASN A 24 -0.59 21.70 1.65
CA ASN A 24 -0.43 20.26 1.68
C ASN A 24 -0.97 19.76 3.03
N SER A 25 -1.86 18.77 3.00
CA SER A 25 -2.34 18.12 4.21
C SER A 25 -1.54 16.84 4.42
N TYR A 26 -1.07 16.60 5.63
CA TYR A 26 -0.36 15.36 5.96
C TYR A 26 -1.22 14.54 6.89
N GLY A 27 -0.96 13.24 7.00
CA GLY A 27 -1.75 12.45 7.91
C GLY A 27 -1.30 11.03 8.04
N MET A 28 -2.11 10.29 8.79
CA MET A 28 -1.91 8.88 9.06
C MET A 28 -3.20 8.11 8.87
N ARG A 29 -3.07 6.85 8.47
CA ARG A 29 -4.16 5.91 8.27
C ARG A 29 -3.90 4.63 9.04
N ILE A 30 -4.98 4.01 9.51
CA ILE A 30 -4.98 2.65 10.01
C ILE A 30 -6.09 1.89 9.30
N GLY A 31 -5.81 0.66 8.88
CA GLY A 31 -6.74 -0.15 8.11
C GLY A 31 -6.66 -1.63 8.41
N ALA A 32 -7.72 -2.33 8.03
CA ALA A 32 -7.78 -3.77 7.97
C ALA A 32 -7.68 -4.21 6.51
N ASN A 33 -6.73 -5.09 6.22
CA ASN A 33 -6.52 -5.76 4.95
C ASN A 33 -7.27 -7.09 4.94
N TYR A 34 -7.87 -7.41 3.81
CA TYR A 34 -8.34 -8.74 3.45
C TYR A 34 -7.57 -9.15 2.20
N SER A 35 -6.55 -9.99 2.37
CA SER A 35 -5.66 -10.40 1.29
C SER A 35 -5.87 -11.86 0.89
N THR A 36 -5.84 -12.12 -0.41
CA THR A 36 -5.89 -13.44 -1.04
C THR A 36 -4.78 -13.52 -2.09
N LEU A 37 -4.16 -14.70 -2.20
CA LEU A 37 -3.25 -15.03 -3.29
C LEU A 37 -4.07 -15.72 -4.40
N SER A 38 -4.19 -15.09 -5.57
CA SER A 38 -4.85 -15.70 -6.72
C SER A 38 -3.79 -16.29 -7.62
N ALA A 39 -3.81 -17.60 -7.86
CA ALA A 39 -2.96 -18.25 -8.86
C ALA A 39 -3.77 -19.26 -9.68
N ASP A 40 -3.33 -19.54 -10.91
CA ASP A 40 -4.01 -20.50 -11.78
C ASP A 40 -3.67 -21.95 -11.35
N ASN A 41 -4.70 -22.81 -11.25
CA ASN A 41 -4.62 -24.23 -10.87
C ASN A 41 -4.13 -24.53 -9.43
N ILE A 42 -4.69 -23.88 -8.40
CA ILE A 42 -4.38 -24.23 -7.00
C ILE A 42 -5.49 -25.08 -6.35
N PRO A 43 -5.15 -26.09 -5.53
CA PRO A 43 -6.08 -26.72 -4.59
C PRO A 43 -6.75 -25.70 -3.65
N GLU A 44 -8.00 -25.93 -3.25
CA GLU A 44 -8.82 -25.04 -2.40
C GLU A 44 -8.14 -24.60 -1.08
N GLU A 45 -7.13 -25.32 -0.61
CA GLU A 45 -6.35 -25.00 0.61
C GLU A 45 -5.52 -23.70 0.51
N PHE A 46 -5.30 -23.15 -0.68
CA PHE A 46 -4.55 -21.91 -0.88
C PHE A 46 -5.42 -20.65 -1.01
N ASP A 47 -6.76 -20.80 -1.05
CA ASP A 47 -7.73 -19.70 -1.16
C ASP A 47 -8.14 -19.11 0.21
N GLU A 48 -7.44 -19.49 1.28
CA GLU A 48 -7.71 -18.95 2.61
C GLU A 48 -7.22 -17.49 2.74
N SER A 49 -8.18 -16.58 2.87
CA SER A 49 -7.91 -15.16 3.05
C SER A 49 -7.36 -14.83 4.45
N ARG A 50 -6.46 -13.86 4.51
CA ARG A 50 -5.92 -13.32 5.76
C ARG A 50 -6.52 -11.94 6.05
N ILE A 51 -6.99 -11.76 7.28
CA ILE A 51 -7.23 -10.43 7.82
C ILE A 51 -5.91 -9.92 8.44
N GLY A 52 -5.39 -8.82 7.91
CA GLY A 52 -4.16 -8.19 8.36
C GLY A 52 -4.36 -6.73 8.74
N VAL A 53 -3.39 -6.14 9.43
CA VAL A 53 -3.41 -4.71 9.77
C VAL A 53 -2.55 -3.92 8.79
N ALA A 54 -2.99 -2.71 8.47
CA ALA A 54 -2.25 -1.72 7.72
C ALA A 54 -2.12 -0.43 8.53
N VAL A 55 -0.94 0.17 8.54
CA VAL A 55 -0.69 1.47 9.17
C VAL A 55 0.21 2.26 8.25
N GLY A 56 -0.16 3.50 7.95
CA GLY A 56 0.59 4.31 7.00
C GLY A 56 0.51 5.80 7.25
N PHE A 57 1.42 6.51 6.59
CA PHE A 57 1.48 7.96 6.53
C PHE A 57 1.27 8.40 5.09
N PHE A 58 0.64 9.55 4.90
CA PHE A 58 0.40 10.12 3.58
C PHE A 58 0.63 11.62 3.57
N ALA A 59 0.92 12.15 2.38
CA ALA A 59 0.82 13.57 2.07
C ALA A 59 -0.25 13.73 0.99
N GLU A 60 -1.17 14.67 1.15
CA GLU A 60 -2.18 15.05 0.16
C GLU A 60 -1.73 16.39 -0.46
N ILE A 61 -1.36 16.33 -1.73
CA ILE A 61 -0.84 17.45 -2.51
C ILE A 61 -1.93 17.86 -3.51
N PRO A 62 -2.63 18.99 -3.29
CA PRO A 62 -3.66 19.44 -4.21
C PRO A 62 -3.06 19.80 -5.57
N LEU A 63 -3.56 19.17 -6.64
CA LEU A 63 -3.21 19.50 -8.02
C LEU A 63 -4.18 20.55 -8.61
N ASN A 64 -5.46 20.46 -8.23
CA ASN A 64 -6.50 21.45 -8.50
C ASN A 64 -7.61 21.37 -7.41
N GLU A 65 -8.74 22.06 -7.59
CA GLU A 65 -9.83 22.11 -6.60
C GLU A 65 -10.47 20.75 -6.28
N ASN A 66 -10.42 19.80 -7.21
CA ASN A 66 -11.07 18.48 -7.08
C ASN A 66 -10.08 17.31 -7.16
N LEU A 67 -8.83 17.53 -7.54
CA LEU A 67 -7.84 16.48 -7.77
C LEU A 67 -6.62 16.72 -6.90
N SER A 68 -6.22 15.69 -6.16
CA SER A 68 -5.00 15.68 -5.36
C SER A 68 -4.15 14.46 -5.70
N LEU A 69 -2.83 14.61 -5.57
CA LEU A 69 -1.89 13.50 -5.56
C LEU A 69 -1.60 13.13 -4.11
N GLN A 70 -1.69 11.84 -3.80
CA GLN A 70 -1.50 11.30 -2.47
C GLN A 70 -0.42 10.22 -2.46
N PRO A 71 0.87 10.58 -2.35
CA PRO A 71 1.91 9.62 -2.00
C PRO A 71 1.75 9.14 -0.56
N GLU A 72 1.97 7.84 -0.35
CA GLU A 72 1.85 7.21 0.96
C GLU A 72 3.02 6.26 1.21
N LEU A 73 3.25 5.96 2.48
CA LEU A 73 4.12 4.89 2.94
C LEU A 73 3.39 4.12 4.04
N GLN A 74 3.17 2.84 3.83
CA GLN A 74 2.40 2.01 4.75
C GLN A 74 3.02 0.64 5.00
N TYR A 75 3.01 0.24 6.27
CA TYR A 75 3.15 -1.16 6.64
C TYR A 75 1.84 -1.89 6.33
N SER A 76 1.93 -3.11 5.80
CA SER A 76 0.78 -3.89 5.36
C SER A 76 1.03 -5.37 5.66
N ALA A 77 0.37 -5.90 6.68
CA ALA A 77 0.33 -7.34 6.92
C ALA A 77 -0.65 -7.99 5.92
N GLN A 78 -0.15 -8.94 5.13
CA GLN A 78 -0.87 -9.60 4.02
C GLN A 78 -0.48 -11.08 3.91
N GLY A 79 -0.91 -11.77 2.85
CA GLY A 79 -0.66 -13.20 2.63
C GLY A 79 -1.86 -14.07 3.02
N ASN A 80 -1.61 -15.30 3.43
CA ASN A 80 -2.64 -16.31 3.73
C ASN A 80 -2.74 -16.58 5.24
N LYS A 81 -3.87 -17.12 5.70
CA LYS A 81 -4.14 -17.46 7.10
C LYS A 81 -3.14 -18.49 7.66
N GLN A 82 -2.72 -19.44 6.83
CA GLN A 82 -1.68 -20.41 7.16
C GLN A 82 -0.36 -19.70 7.47
N GLU A 83 0.28 -20.07 8.59
CA GLU A 83 1.45 -19.35 9.11
C GLU A 83 2.60 -19.28 8.10
N ASN A 84 2.79 -20.39 7.37
CA ASN A 84 3.80 -20.58 6.34
C ASN A 84 3.74 -19.59 5.17
N PHE A 85 2.62 -18.89 5.00
CA PHE A 85 2.33 -18.02 3.87
C PHE A 85 1.99 -16.59 4.33
N ARG A 86 2.36 -16.24 5.56
CA ARG A 86 2.24 -14.87 6.09
C ARG A 86 3.40 -14.02 5.61
N ILE A 87 3.08 -12.86 5.06
CA ILE A 87 4.05 -11.90 4.55
C ILE A 87 3.69 -10.51 5.05
N ASN A 88 4.70 -9.71 5.38
CA ASN A 88 4.49 -8.29 5.62
C ASN A 88 5.22 -7.48 4.55
N TYR A 89 4.54 -6.45 4.06
CA TYR A 89 5.06 -5.54 3.05
C TYR A 89 5.20 -4.13 3.61
N LEU A 90 6.24 -3.44 3.17
CA LEU A 90 6.29 -1.99 3.18
C LEU A 90 5.85 -1.51 1.80
N GLN A 91 4.73 -0.79 1.74
CA GLN A 91 4.10 -0.35 0.50
C GLN A 91 4.20 1.16 0.35
N ALA A 92 4.45 1.60 -0.88
CA ALA A 92 4.45 3.01 -1.26
C ALA A 92 3.45 3.23 -2.42
N PRO A 93 2.15 3.37 -2.13
CA PRO A 93 1.17 3.77 -3.14
C PRO A 93 1.30 5.26 -3.47
N ILE A 94 1.05 5.59 -4.75
CA ILE A 94 0.93 6.97 -5.23
C ILE A 94 -0.46 7.09 -5.87
N VAL A 95 -1.39 7.72 -5.16
CA VAL A 95 -2.81 7.70 -5.51
C VAL A 95 -3.26 9.06 -6.03
N PHE A 96 -3.91 9.10 -7.18
CA PHE A 96 -4.73 10.24 -7.58
C PHE A 96 -6.08 10.15 -6.88
N LYS A 97 -6.43 11.20 -6.15
CA LYS A 97 -7.67 11.31 -5.40
C LYS A 97 -8.53 12.41 -6.00
N TYR A 98 -9.68 12.03 -6.54
CA TYR A 98 -10.64 12.95 -7.14
C TYR A 98 -11.88 13.10 -6.25
N GLU A 99 -12.08 14.29 -5.70
CA GLU A 99 -13.21 14.68 -4.84
C GLU A 99 -14.43 14.98 -5.73
N LEU A 100 -15.41 14.06 -5.74
CA LEU A 100 -16.69 14.22 -6.44
C LEU A 100 -17.53 15.32 -5.79
N ASN A 101 -17.46 15.41 -4.46
CA ASN A 101 -18.06 16.44 -3.64
C ASN A 101 -17.31 16.51 -2.30
N ARG A 102 -17.76 17.35 -1.36
CA ARG A 102 -17.10 17.49 -0.05
C ARG A 102 -17.10 16.20 0.79
N LEU A 103 -17.96 15.24 0.49
CA LEU A 103 -18.14 14.00 1.22
C LEU A 103 -17.46 12.81 0.52
N LEU A 104 -17.51 12.70 -0.81
CA LEU A 104 -17.10 11.51 -1.56
C LEU A 104 -15.90 11.76 -2.46
N ASN A 105 -14.97 10.82 -2.47
CA ASN A 105 -13.86 10.78 -3.41
C ASN A 105 -13.69 9.39 -4.05
N ILE A 106 -13.08 9.40 -5.22
CA ILE A 106 -12.58 8.21 -5.90
C ILE A 106 -11.05 8.27 -5.96
N GLN A 107 -10.43 7.11 -5.98
CA GLN A 107 -8.99 6.95 -5.81
C GLN A 107 -8.47 5.98 -6.85
N LEU A 108 -7.36 6.31 -7.51
CA LEU A 108 -6.70 5.45 -8.48
C LEU A 108 -5.20 5.71 -8.49
N GLY A 109 -4.38 4.67 -8.50
CA GLY A 109 -2.94 4.86 -8.67
C GLY A 109 -2.10 3.59 -8.60
N PRO A 110 -0.82 3.67 -8.98
CA PRO A 110 0.11 2.58 -8.81
C PRO A 110 0.53 2.39 -7.34
N GLN A 111 0.94 1.18 -7.01
CA GLN A 111 1.54 0.82 -5.73
C GLN A 111 2.74 -0.09 -5.96
N VAL A 112 3.83 0.21 -5.26
CA VAL A 112 4.97 -0.70 -5.10
C VAL A 112 5.03 -1.20 -3.67
N GLY A 113 5.30 -2.48 -3.49
CA GLY A 113 5.50 -3.13 -2.21
C GLY A 113 6.87 -3.79 -2.16
N VAL A 114 7.55 -3.67 -1.02
CA VAL A 114 8.77 -4.40 -0.72
C VAL A 114 8.48 -5.35 0.43
N LYS A 115 8.77 -6.64 0.23
CA LYS A 115 8.69 -7.65 1.27
C LYS A 115 9.71 -7.32 2.37
N ILE A 116 9.24 -7.16 3.60
CA ILE A 116 10.10 -6.84 4.75
C ILE A 116 10.19 -7.99 5.76
N TRP A 117 9.25 -8.93 5.71
CA TRP A 117 9.22 -10.09 6.59
C TRP A 117 8.41 -11.22 5.95
N GLU A 118 8.89 -12.44 6.11
CA GLU A 118 8.24 -13.69 5.70
C GLU A 118 8.36 -14.69 6.85
N TRP A 119 7.35 -15.55 7.03
CA TRP A 119 7.44 -16.63 8.00
C TRP A 119 8.51 -17.65 7.58
N GLU A 120 9.48 -17.91 8.48
CA GLU A 120 10.59 -18.87 8.31
C GLU A 120 11.54 -18.60 7.13
N ASP A 121 11.56 -17.38 6.58
CA ASP A 121 12.51 -16.97 5.51
C ASP A 121 12.64 -17.98 4.35
N ARG A 122 11.53 -18.65 4.00
CA ARG A 122 11.54 -19.72 2.99
C ARG A 122 11.78 -19.23 1.57
N ASN A 123 11.83 -17.91 1.34
CA ASN A 123 11.95 -17.29 0.02
C ASN A 123 10.89 -17.80 -0.97
N ASN A 124 9.65 -18.03 -0.50
CA ASN A 124 8.58 -18.47 -1.39
C ASN A 124 8.02 -17.31 -2.25
N TYR A 125 8.36 -16.07 -1.90
CA TYR A 125 7.81 -14.85 -2.50
C TYR A 125 8.89 -13.89 -2.97
N LYS A 126 8.64 -13.23 -4.10
CA LYS A 126 9.54 -12.18 -4.61
C LYS A 126 9.59 -10.98 -3.66
N THR A 127 10.74 -10.30 -3.66
CA THR A 127 10.98 -9.11 -2.83
C THR A 127 10.12 -7.91 -3.23
N PHE A 128 9.74 -7.79 -4.51
CA PHE A 128 8.95 -6.67 -5.02
C PHE A 128 7.56 -7.13 -5.48
N ASP A 129 6.54 -6.35 -5.10
CA ASP A 129 5.15 -6.49 -5.52
C ASP A 129 4.69 -5.18 -6.18
N PHE A 130 4.20 -5.24 -7.41
CA PHE A 130 3.63 -4.12 -8.13
C PHE A 130 2.12 -4.32 -8.27
N ALA A 131 1.34 -3.31 -7.89
CA ALA A 131 -0.10 -3.35 -7.92
C ALA A 131 -0.71 -2.05 -8.47
N ALA A 132 -1.92 -2.16 -8.99
CA ALA A 132 -2.80 -1.01 -9.21
C ALA A 132 -3.82 -0.93 -8.06
N VAL A 133 -4.06 0.26 -7.54
CA VAL A 133 -5.01 0.55 -6.47
C VAL A 133 -6.17 1.34 -7.04
N ALA A 134 -7.38 0.89 -6.77
CA ALA A 134 -8.61 1.65 -6.99
C ALA A 134 -9.39 1.74 -5.67
N GLY A 135 -10.06 2.85 -5.39
CA GLY A 135 -10.78 3.00 -4.14
C GLY A 135 -11.82 4.10 -4.13
N ILE A 136 -12.60 4.11 -3.06
CA ILE A 136 -13.61 5.13 -2.76
C ILE A 136 -13.44 5.57 -1.31
N GLY A 137 -13.66 6.85 -1.05
CA GLY A 137 -13.52 7.43 0.28
C GLY A 137 -14.69 8.33 0.65
N VAL A 138 -14.97 8.38 1.96
CA VAL A 138 -15.95 9.25 2.60
C VAL A 138 -15.22 10.16 3.59
N ASN A 139 -15.22 11.47 3.35
CA ASN A 139 -14.71 12.49 4.27
C ASN A 139 -15.78 12.77 5.33
N ILE A 140 -15.65 12.17 6.51
CA ILE A 140 -16.58 12.35 7.64
C ILE A 140 -16.47 13.78 8.20
N THR A 141 -15.25 14.28 8.30
CA THR A 141 -14.95 15.68 8.68
C THR A 141 -13.82 16.21 7.80
N LYS A 142 -13.40 17.46 8.04
CA LYS A 142 -12.21 18.02 7.35
C LYS A 142 -10.93 17.23 7.63
N ASN A 143 -10.86 16.58 8.79
CA ASN A 143 -9.68 15.86 9.25
C ASN A 143 -9.86 14.34 9.18
N ILE A 144 -11.07 13.81 9.33
CA ILE A 144 -11.32 12.36 9.41
C ILE A 144 -11.96 11.86 8.11
N PHE A 145 -11.41 10.79 7.54
CA PHE A 145 -11.99 10.08 6.41
C PHE A 145 -11.98 8.57 6.64
N VAL A 146 -12.86 7.89 5.94
CA VAL A 146 -12.90 6.43 5.83
C VAL A 146 -12.79 6.08 4.36
N ASP A 147 -12.04 5.05 4.00
CA ASP A 147 -11.99 4.58 2.62
C ASP A 147 -11.98 3.07 2.50
N LEU A 148 -12.40 2.63 1.32
CA LEU A 148 -12.35 1.26 0.86
C LEU A 148 -11.50 1.23 -0.40
N ARG A 149 -10.43 0.44 -0.39
CA ARG A 149 -9.48 0.30 -1.49
C ARG A 149 -9.36 -1.15 -1.92
N TYR A 150 -9.20 -1.37 -3.21
CA TYR A 150 -8.86 -2.64 -3.82
C TYR A 150 -7.52 -2.50 -4.54
N ALA A 151 -6.55 -3.31 -4.14
CA ALA A 151 -5.26 -3.44 -4.80
C ALA A 151 -5.21 -4.74 -5.61
N HIS A 152 -4.92 -4.60 -6.89
CA HIS A 152 -4.75 -5.71 -7.83
C HIS A 152 -3.27 -5.84 -8.21
N GLY A 153 -2.64 -6.95 -7.82
CA GLY A 153 -1.27 -7.27 -8.18
C GLY A 153 -1.12 -7.43 -9.70
N LEU A 154 -0.24 -6.62 -10.28
CA LEU A 154 0.14 -6.63 -11.69
C LEU A 154 1.39 -7.48 -11.94
N SER A 155 2.22 -7.69 -10.92
CA SER A 155 3.39 -8.55 -10.99
C SER A 155 3.13 -9.92 -10.38
N ASN A 156 3.74 -10.95 -10.95
CA ASN A 156 3.80 -12.27 -10.33
C ASN A 156 4.70 -12.23 -9.08
N VAL A 157 4.13 -12.57 -7.93
CA VAL A 157 4.81 -12.57 -6.62
C VAL A 157 5.33 -13.95 -6.21
N ILE A 158 5.05 -15.00 -6.99
CA ILE A 158 5.52 -16.37 -6.76
C ILE A 158 6.91 -16.56 -7.41
N GLU A 159 7.83 -17.22 -6.71
CA GLU A 159 9.10 -17.68 -7.29
C GLU A 159 8.93 -19.03 -7.99
N GLU A 160 9.14 -19.05 -9.31
CA GLU A 160 8.95 -20.20 -10.20
C GLU A 160 9.84 -21.41 -9.87
N GLU A 161 10.98 -21.20 -9.19
CA GLU A 161 11.94 -22.27 -8.88
C GLU A 161 11.47 -23.24 -7.77
N ASN A 162 10.49 -22.85 -6.94
CA ASN A 162 10.04 -23.64 -5.79
C ASN A 162 8.63 -24.26 -5.93
N PHE A 163 7.86 -23.87 -6.96
CA PHE A 163 6.50 -24.38 -7.21
C PHE A 163 6.35 -24.84 -8.66
N ALA A 164 6.73 -26.09 -8.94
CA ALA A 164 6.76 -26.70 -10.28
C ALA A 164 5.41 -26.80 -11.03
N SER A 165 4.33 -26.23 -10.49
CA SER A 165 2.98 -26.32 -11.10
C SER A 165 2.17 -25.01 -11.02
N ILE A 166 2.69 -23.95 -10.39
CA ILE A 166 1.97 -22.67 -10.27
C ILE A 166 2.80 -21.60 -10.97
N LYS A 167 2.38 -21.23 -12.18
CA LYS A 167 3.14 -20.34 -13.06
C LYS A 167 2.94 -18.86 -12.75
N ASP A 168 1.74 -18.46 -12.32
CA ASP A 168 1.40 -17.04 -12.14
C ASP A 168 0.50 -16.85 -10.94
N GLY A 169 1.00 -16.16 -9.90
CA GLY A 169 0.21 -15.78 -8.74
C GLY A 169 0.31 -14.29 -8.46
N ASN A 170 -0.84 -13.62 -8.35
CA ASN A 170 -0.91 -12.22 -7.96
C ASN A 170 -1.59 -12.03 -6.61
N ASN A 171 -1.15 -10.98 -5.93
CA ASN A 171 -1.69 -10.59 -4.65
C ASN A 171 -2.91 -9.68 -4.86
N ARG A 172 -4.03 -10.02 -4.20
CA ARG A 172 -5.25 -9.20 -4.21
C ARG A 172 -5.55 -8.78 -2.79
N ASN A 173 -5.76 -7.48 -2.58
CA ASN A 173 -6.02 -6.96 -1.25
C ASN A 173 -7.18 -5.98 -1.26
N ILE A 174 -8.18 -6.21 -0.42
CA ILE A 174 -9.21 -5.23 -0.08
C ILE A 174 -8.80 -4.59 1.25
N GLN A 175 -8.73 -3.27 1.31
CA GLN A 175 -8.39 -2.53 2.52
C GLN A 175 -9.54 -1.60 2.91
N LEU A 176 -10.04 -1.75 4.12
CA LEU A 176 -10.90 -0.78 4.78
C LEU A 176 -10.06 0.03 5.75
N SER A 177 -10.12 1.36 5.68
CA SER A 177 -9.29 2.21 6.53
C SER A 177 -10.00 3.44 7.08
N ILE A 178 -9.47 3.93 8.20
CA ILE A 178 -9.78 5.25 8.76
C ILE A 178 -8.50 6.07 8.80
N GLY A 179 -8.59 7.33 8.38
CA GLY A 179 -7.47 8.25 8.32
C GLY A 179 -7.75 9.57 9.00
N TYR A 180 -6.68 10.19 9.48
CA TYR A 180 -6.67 11.51 10.09
C TYR A 180 -5.68 12.42 9.37
N LYS A 181 -6.17 13.56 8.88
CA LYS A 181 -5.41 14.66 8.27
C LYS A 181 -5.11 15.70 9.35
N ILE A 182 -3.85 16.12 9.39
CA ILE A 182 -3.28 17.17 10.25
C ILE A 182 -3.33 18.50 9.49
#